data_AF-A0AAD9C884-F1
#
_entry.id   AF-A0AAD9C884-F1
#
_cell.length_a   1.000
_cell.length_b   1.000
_cell.length_c   1.000
_cell.angle_alpha   90.00
_cell.angle_beta   90.00
_cell.angle_gamma   90.00
#
_symmetry.space_group_name_H-M   'P 1'
#
loop_
_entity.id
_entity.type
_entity.pdbx_description
1 polymer ?
#
loop_
_entity_poly.entity_id
_entity_poly.type
_entity_poly.pdbx_seq_one_letter_code
_entity_poly.pdbx_strand_id
1 'polypeptide(L)'
;MDLTAFSRVKRKLFPERFLVLISRTLPQREMPAAGWRTLFLLLLLPVCCCGEEECVLGLVGRPVSLSCFLPQLLTSVNLSIAWRRGEEVVLRSVWRKDGEFEEWSVGRFSTPEYASLSGNFSLQLPSVAASENNTHFSLVETSGGNSSSELCSVCLQTAGQ
;
A
#
# COMPACT_ATOMS: atom_id res chain seq x y z
N MET A 1 -21.08 -10.93 -41.18
CA MET A 1 -22.19 -10.04 -40.78
C MET A 1 -22.35 -10.21 -39.27
N ASP A 2 -22.22 -9.08 -38.56
CA ASP A 2 -22.41 -8.80 -37.12
C ASP A 2 -21.57 -9.58 -36.09
N LEU A 3 -20.52 -9.01 -35.46
CA LEU A 3 -20.46 -7.93 -34.44
C LEU A 3 -21.31 -8.19 -33.20
N THR A 4 -20.69 -8.61 -32.09
CA THR A 4 -20.67 -7.80 -30.84
C THR A 4 -19.76 -8.39 -29.76
N ALA A 5 -18.81 -7.55 -29.34
CA ALA A 5 -18.02 -7.66 -28.13
C ALA A 5 -18.83 -7.19 -26.92
N PHE A 6 -18.64 -7.81 -25.75
CA PHE A 6 -19.10 -7.24 -24.48
C PHE A 6 -17.94 -7.02 -23.52
N SER A 7 -17.58 -5.74 -23.37
CA SER A 7 -16.78 -5.23 -22.27
C SER A 7 -17.62 -5.19 -20.98
N ARG A 8 -17.01 -5.46 -19.83
CA ARG A 8 -17.56 -5.11 -18.51
C ARG A 8 -16.54 -4.31 -17.71
N VAL A 9 -16.56 -3.01 -17.91
CA VAL A 9 -16.00 -2.01 -16.99
C VAL A 9 -16.96 -1.86 -15.81
N LYS A 10 -16.54 -2.28 -14.61
CA LYS A 10 -17.31 -2.13 -13.37
C LYS A 10 -16.92 -0.80 -12.72
N ARG A 11 -17.67 0.26 -13.03
CA ARG A 11 -17.61 1.54 -12.30
C ARG A 11 -18.18 1.31 -10.89
N LYS A 12 -17.39 1.61 -9.85
CA LYS A 12 -17.91 1.72 -8.48
C LYS A 12 -18.49 3.12 -8.29
N LEU A 13 -19.75 3.15 -7.85
CA LEU A 13 -20.50 4.31 -7.40
C LEU A 13 -19.84 4.92 -6.16
N PHE A 14 -19.80 6.25 -6.09
CA PHE A 14 -19.86 7.01 -4.83
C PHE A 14 -20.87 8.15 -4.97
N PRO A 15 -21.54 8.56 -3.87
CA PRO A 15 -22.89 9.09 -3.89
C PRO A 15 -22.91 10.62 -3.98
N GLU A 16 -23.64 11.15 -4.96
CA GLU A 16 -24.16 12.51 -4.88
C GLU A 16 -25.54 12.48 -4.22
N ARG A 17 -25.69 13.22 -3.12
CA ARG A 17 -26.89 13.99 -2.72
C ARG A 17 -26.72 14.45 -1.27
N PHE A 18 -26.64 15.77 -1.08
CA PHE A 18 -27.47 16.58 -0.17
C PHE A 18 -26.76 17.90 0.12
N LEU A 19 -26.97 18.90 -0.74
CA LEU A 19 -27.04 20.28 -0.29
C LEU A 19 -28.34 20.86 -0.86
N VAL A 20 -29.35 20.83 0.01
CA VAL A 20 -30.69 21.35 -0.20
C VAL A 20 -30.74 22.75 0.41
N LEU A 21 -31.12 23.71 -0.44
CA LEU A 21 -31.74 25.04 -0.16
C LEU A 21 -30.90 26.06 0.61
N ILE A 22 -30.70 27.25 0.04
CA ILE A 22 -31.58 28.44 0.22
C ILE A 22 -31.45 29.30 -1.05
N SER A 23 -32.53 29.42 -1.81
CA SER A 23 -32.70 30.45 -2.84
C SER A 23 -34.06 31.13 -2.64
N ARG A 24 -34.07 32.29 -1.98
CA ARG A 24 -35.13 33.31 -2.04
C ARG A 24 -34.53 34.72 -1.86
N THR A 25 -34.58 35.51 -2.95
CA THR A 25 -34.82 36.97 -3.08
C THR A 25 -34.58 37.86 -1.86
N LEU A 26 -33.86 39.00 -1.85
CA LEU A 26 -33.71 40.21 -2.70
C LEU A 26 -32.71 41.13 -1.92
N PRO A 27 -32.37 42.40 -2.25
CA PRO A 27 -32.20 43.14 -3.51
C PRO A 27 -30.73 43.56 -3.76
N GLN A 28 -30.47 44.17 -4.93
CA GLN A 28 -29.21 44.85 -5.24
C GLN A 28 -28.78 45.79 -4.10
N ARG A 29 -27.61 45.53 -3.53
CA ARG A 29 -26.81 46.55 -2.84
C ARG A 29 -25.45 46.57 -3.50
N GLU A 30 -25.18 47.65 -4.20
CA GLU A 30 -23.89 47.93 -4.81
C GLU A 30 -22.81 47.80 -3.74
N MET A 31 -21.87 46.89 -3.96
CA MET A 31 -20.64 46.76 -3.18
C MET A 31 -19.45 46.90 -4.13
N PRO A 32 -18.40 47.62 -3.70
CA PRO A 32 -17.30 48.02 -4.57
C PRO A 32 -16.55 46.80 -5.10
N ALA A 33 -16.32 46.81 -6.42
CA ALA A 33 -15.73 45.73 -7.22
C ALA A 33 -14.22 45.48 -6.96
N ALA A 34 -13.73 45.75 -5.75
CA ALA A 34 -12.30 45.74 -5.44
C ALA A 34 -11.81 44.58 -4.55
N GLY A 35 -12.70 43.71 -4.06
CA GLY A 35 -12.33 42.62 -3.15
C GLY A 35 -12.34 41.20 -3.73
N TRP A 36 -12.88 41.00 -4.94
CA TRP A 36 -13.17 39.65 -5.44
C TRP A 36 -12.00 38.92 -6.12
N ARG A 37 -10.95 39.65 -6.52
CA ARG A 37 -9.85 39.06 -7.31
C ARG A 37 -8.88 38.23 -6.48
N THR A 38 -8.73 38.53 -5.19
CA THR A 38 -7.80 37.83 -4.29
C THR A 38 -8.35 36.48 -3.79
N LEU A 39 -9.66 36.34 -3.65
CA LEU A 39 -10.27 35.07 -3.21
C LEU A 39 -10.30 34.01 -4.32
N PHE A 40 -10.43 34.45 -5.59
CA PHE A 40 -10.47 33.55 -6.74
C PHE A 40 -9.11 32.96 -7.10
N LEU A 41 -8.00 33.64 -6.76
CA LEU A 41 -6.64 33.16 -6.99
C LEU A 41 -6.23 32.02 -6.04
N LEU A 42 -6.84 31.93 -4.86
CA LEU A 42 -6.61 30.83 -3.90
C LEU A 42 -7.29 29.51 -4.31
N LEU A 43 -8.28 29.55 -5.21
CA LEU A 43 -9.03 28.40 -5.70
C LEU A 43 -8.37 27.65 -6.86
N LEU A 44 -7.26 28.17 -7.40
CA LEU A 44 -6.57 27.63 -8.56
C LEU A 44 -5.25 26.93 -8.24
N LEU A 45 -4.86 26.82 -6.96
CA LEU A 45 -3.71 26.02 -6.58
C LEU A 45 -4.06 24.54 -6.82
N PRO A 46 -3.47 23.88 -7.84
CA PRO A 46 -3.58 22.45 -7.94
C PRO A 46 -2.78 21.91 -6.76
N VAL A 47 -3.46 21.36 -5.77
CA VAL A 47 -2.82 20.55 -4.74
C VAL A 47 -2.13 19.44 -5.50
N CYS A 48 -0.80 19.53 -5.70
CA CYS A 48 -0.06 18.39 -6.22
C CYS A 48 -0.20 17.31 -5.18
N CYS A 49 -1.09 16.35 -5.41
CA CYS A 49 -1.04 15.05 -4.75
C CYS A 49 0.12 14.25 -5.35
N CYS A 50 1.31 14.85 -5.34
CA CYS A 50 2.58 14.16 -5.46
C CYS A 50 2.62 13.29 -4.19
N GLY A 51 1.95 12.13 -4.23
CA GLY A 51 1.97 11.18 -3.14
C GLY A 51 3.38 10.64 -3.04
N GLU A 52 4.19 11.27 -2.19
CA GLU A 52 5.46 10.71 -1.78
C GLU A 52 5.10 9.41 -1.05
N GLU A 53 5.52 8.27 -1.59
CA GLU A 53 5.35 7.00 -0.88
C GLU A 53 6.15 7.11 0.42
N GLU A 54 5.46 7.02 1.55
CA GLU A 54 6.07 7.15 2.87
C GLU A 54 6.96 5.93 3.12
N CYS A 55 8.25 6.07 2.80
CA CYS A 55 9.25 5.03 3.02
C CYS A 55 9.55 4.86 4.51
N VAL A 56 9.73 3.61 4.94
CA VAL A 56 10.25 3.29 6.26
C VAL A 56 11.72 3.71 6.33
N LEU A 57 12.09 4.49 7.34
CA LEU A 57 13.47 4.88 7.57
C LEU A 57 14.18 3.83 8.44
N GLY A 58 15.23 3.20 7.89
CA GLY A 58 16.10 2.26 8.59
C GLY A 58 17.48 2.85 8.86
N LEU A 59 18.03 2.61 10.05
CA LEU A 59 19.40 3.00 10.37
C LEU A 59 20.36 1.88 9.98
N VAL A 60 21.43 2.20 9.23
CA VAL A 60 22.41 1.18 8.80
C VAL A 60 22.97 0.44 10.01
N GLY A 61 23.04 -0.90 9.90
CA GLY A 61 23.50 -1.78 10.97
C GLY A 61 22.45 -2.12 12.03
N ARG A 62 21.29 -1.44 12.05
CA ARG A 62 20.22 -1.64 13.04
C ARG A 62 19.07 -2.48 12.48
N PRO A 63 18.31 -3.16 13.34
CA PRO A 63 17.12 -3.87 12.89
C PRO A 63 16.01 -2.90 12.49
N VAL A 64 15.18 -3.31 11.53
CA VAL A 64 13.97 -2.59 11.09
C VAL A 64 12.86 -3.58 10.79
N SER A 65 11.61 -3.15 10.96
CA SER A 65 10.42 -3.94 10.60
C SER A 65 9.68 -3.23 9.47
N LEU A 66 9.45 -3.94 8.37
CA LEU A 66 8.64 -3.47 7.24
C LEU A 66 7.21 -3.96 7.41
N SER A 67 6.30 -3.05 7.73
CA SER A 67 4.94 -3.37 8.13
C SER A 67 4.10 -3.96 6.99
N CYS A 68 3.47 -5.11 7.23
CA CYS A 68 2.45 -5.68 6.36
C CYS A 68 1.43 -6.46 7.19
N PHE A 69 0.22 -5.92 7.32
CA PHE A 69 -0.85 -6.52 8.10
C PHE A 69 -2.01 -6.93 7.19
N LEU A 70 -2.26 -8.23 7.09
CA LEU A 70 -3.23 -8.84 6.19
C LEU A 70 -4.19 -9.74 6.97
N PRO A 71 -5.18 -9.14 7.67
CA PRO A 71 -6.16 -9.91 8.44
C PRO A 71 -7.00 -10.85 7.56
N GLN A 72 -7.11 -10.56 6.25
CA GLN A 72 -7.82 -11.42 5.30
C GLN A 72 -7.17 -12.81 5.11
N LEU A 73 -5.93 -13.01 5.53
CA LEU A 73 -5.22 -14.28 5.44
C LEU A 73 -5.27 -15.11 6.74
N LEU A 74 -5.97 -14.63 7.78
CA LEU A 74 -6.06 -15.23 9.12
C LEU A 74 -6.68 -16.64 9.18
N THR A 75 -7.24 -17.11 8.06
CA THR A 75 -7.92 -18.40 7.96
C THR A 75 -7.45 -19.23 6.79
N SER A 76 -6.39 -18.79 6.10
CA SER A 76 -5.84 -19.47 4.94
C SER A 76 -5.14 -20.76 5.37
N VAL A 77 -5.79 -21.89 5.07
CA VAL A 77 -5.20 -23.22 5.30
C VAL A 77 -4.29 -23.56 4.11
N ASN A 78 -3.01 -23.84 4.35
CA ASN A 78 -1.94 -23.93 3.33
C ASN A 78 -1.56 -22.57 2.72
N LEU A 79 -1.01 -21.67 3.54
CA LEU A 79 -0.52 -20.38 3.09
C LEU A 79 0.96 -20.48 2.72
N SER A 80 1.32 -20.04 1.52
CA SER A 80 2.71 -19.90 1.09
C SER A 80 2.93 -18.49 0.60
N ILE A 81 3.83 -17.76 1.25
CA ILE A 81 4.16 -16.38 0.90
C ILE A 81 5.66 -16.21 0.75
N ALA A 82 6.04 -15.16 0.03
CA ALA A 82 7.43 -14.79 -0.13
C ALA A 82 7.58 -13.28 -0.07
N TRP A 83 8.61 -12.81 0.63
CA TRP A 83 9.11 -11.45 0.48
C TRP A 83 10.14 -11.40 -0.63
N ARG A 84 10.02 -10.38 -1.47
CA ARG A 84 10.92 -10.07 -2.55
C ARG A 84 11.58 -8.72 -2.35
N ARG A 85 12.80 -8.61 -2.86
CA ARG A 85 13.55 -7.38 -3.05
C ARG A 85 13.80 -7.24 -4.53
N GLY A 86 12.98 -6.44 -5.21
CA GLY A 86 12.88 -6.50 -6.68
C GLY A 86 12.49 -7.92 -7.13
N GLU A 87 13.32 -8.56 -7.95
CA GLU A 87 13.11 -9.92 -8.45
C GLU A 87 13.64 -11.02 -7.50
N GLU A 88 14.45 -10.66 -6.50
CA GLU A 88 15.07 -11.62 -5.59
C GLU A 88 14.11 -12.00 -4.46
N VAL A 89 13.88 -13.30 -4.26
CA VAL A 89 13.16 -13.79 -3.08
C VAL A 89 14.12 -13.83 -1.90
N VAL A 90 13.83 -13.05 -0.86
CA VAL A 90 14.71 -12.90 0.32
C VAL A 90 14.18 -13.65 1.55
N LEU A 91 12.88 -13.93 1.59
CA LEU A 91 12.24 -14.75 2.61
C LEU A 91 11.11 -15.55 1.96
N ARG A 92 10.99 -16.83 2.31
CA ARG A 92 9.84 -17.67 1.98
C ARG A 92 9.35 -18.32 3.25
N SER A 93 8.05 -18.24 3.48
CA SER A 93 7.39 -18.81 4.65
C SER A 93 6.17 -19.61 4.21
N VAL A 94 6.06 -20.84 4.71
CA VAL A 94 5.01 -21.79 4.33
C VAL A 94 4.37 -22.35 5.59
N TRP A 95 3.05 -22.20 5.69
CA TRP A 95 2.21 -22.78 6.75
C TRP A 95 1.34 -23.86 6.14
N ARG A 96 1.49 -25.12 6.58
CA ARG A 96 0.72 -26.26 6.10
C ARG A 96 -0.45 -26.61 7.05
N LYS A 97 -1.44 -27.36 6.55
CA LYS A 97 -2.68 -27.70 7.30
C LYS A 97 -2.44 -28.46 8.59
N ASP A 98 -1.38 -29.26 8.63
CA ASP A 98 -0.97 -30.08 9.77
C ASP A 98 -0.23 -29.29 10.86
N GLY A 99 -0.06 -27.98 10.67
CA GLY A 99 0.66 -27.10 11.58
C GLY A 99 2.17 -27.06 11.34
N GLU A 100 2.66 -27.74 10.30
CA GLU A 100 4.06 -27.62 9.88
C GLU A 100 4.32 -26.19 9.36
N PHE A 101 5.40 -25.60 9.86
CA PHE A 101 5.88 -24.29 9.48
C PHE A 101 7.31 -24.41 8.96
N GLU A 102 7.52 -23.95 7.73
CA GLU A 102 8.83 -23.89 7.09
C GLU A 102 9.17 -22.45 6.74
N GLU A 103 10.38 -22.00 7.11
CA GLU A 103 10.90 -20.69 6.76
C GLU A 103 12.31 -20.80 6.17
N TRP A 104 12.53 -20.13 5.05
CA TRP A 104 13.83 -20.00 4.40
C TRP A 104 14.13 -18.53 4.19
N SER A 105 15.34 -18.08 4.54
CA SER A 105 15.73 -16.68 4.39
C SER A 105 17.17 -16.47 3.95
N VAL A 106 17.37 -15.38 3.21
CA VAL A 106 18.68 -14.78 2.96
C VAL A 106 18.92 -13.73 4.05
N GLY A 107 20.13 -13.64 4.59
CA GLY A 107 20.49 -12.56 5.53
C GLY A 107 19.80 -12.60 6.90
N ARG A 108 19.18 -13.73 7.28
CA ARG A 108 18.40 -13.90 8.52
C ARG A 108 17.20 -12.97 8.63
N PHE A 109 16.54 -12.67 7.50
CA PHE A 109 15.21 -12.08 7.54
C PHE A 109 14.22 -13.07 8.13
N SER A 110 13.16 -12.55 8.74
CA SER A 110 12.11 -13.38 9.33
C SER A 110 10.75 -12.69 9.31
N THR A 111 9.71 -13.49 9.49
CA THR A 111 8.35 -13.04 9.76
C THR A 111 8.02 -13.35 11.23
N PRO A 112 7.10 -12.64 11.91
CA PRO A 112 6.66 -13.02 13.26
C PRO A 112 6.19 -14.49 13.34
N GLU A 113 6.55 -15.18 14.42
CA GLU A 113 6.29 -16.62 14.63
C GLU A 113 4.80 -17.02 14.41
N TYR A 114 3.88 -16.16 14.84
CA TYR A 114 2.43 -16.38 14.75
C TYR A 114 1.77 -15.52 13.66
N ALA A 115 2.46 -15.26 12.56
CA ALA A 115 1.95 -14.40 11.49
C ALA A 115 0.64 -14.88 10.88
N SER A 116 0.49 -16.18 10.63
CA SER A 116 -0.75 -16.76 10.08
C SER A 116 -1.95 -16.64 11.04
N LEU A 117 -1.71 -16.54 12.35
CA LEU A 117 -2.74 -16.39 13.38
C LEU A 117 -3.04 -14.94 13.75
N SER A 118 -2.08 -14.04 13.53
CA SER A 118 -2.20 -12.60 13.85
C SER A 118 -2.51 -11.74 12.63
N GLY A 119 -2.23 -12.24 11.42
CA GLY A 119 -2.30 -11.49 10.17
C GLY A 119 -1.10 -10.56 9.99
N ASN A 120 -0.10 -10.63 10.88
CA ASN A 120 1.08 -9.78 10.82
C ASN A 120 2.20 -10.48 10.04
N PHE A 121 2.30 -10.17 8.76
CA PHE A 121 3.33 -10.71 7.85
C PHE A 121 4.49 -9.73 7.62
N SER A 122 4.71 -8.82 8.56
CA SER A 122 5.79 -7.82 8.47
C SER A 122 7.16 -8.48 8.34
N LEU A 123 8.01 -7.94 7.46
CA LEU A 123 9.38 -8.43 7.29
C LEU A 123 10.29 -7.84 8.35
N GLN A 124 10.98 -8.69 9.11
CA GLN A 124 11.99 -8.27 10.07
C GLN A 124 13.37 -8.39 9.45
N LEU A 125 14.05 -7.25 9.32
CA LEU A 125 15.45 -7.21 8.94
C LEU A 125 16.29 -7.08 10.23
N PRO A 126 17.23 -7.99 10.52
CA PRO A 126 18.03 -7.92 11.73
C PRO A 126 19.08 -6.80 11.67
N SER A 127 19.47 -6.38 10.46
CA SER A 127 20.44 -5.32 10.22
C SER A 127 20.22 -4.73 8.83
N VAL A 128 19.98 -3.43 8.75
CA VAL A 128 19.82 -2.70 7.48
C VAL A 128 21.19 -2.52 6.82
N ALA A 129 21.31 -2.90 5.56
CA ALA A 129 22.52 -2.68 4.77
C ALA A 129 22.46 -1.30 4.07
N ALA A 130 23.61 -0.63 3.95
CA ALA A 130 23.69 0.66 3.25
C ALA A 130 23.25 0.58 1.76
N SER A 131 23.36 -0.61 1.15
CA SER A 131 22.89 -0.87 -0.21
C SER A 131 21.37 -0.95 -0.35
N GLU A 132 20.63 -1.00 0.76
CA GLU A 132 19.16 -1.10 0.77
C GLU A 132 18.47 0.28 0.72
N ASN A 133 19.21 1.34 0.43
CA ASN A 133 18.65 2.67 0.29
C ASN A 133 17.67 2.75 -0.89
N ASN A 134 16.49 3.32 -0.64
CA ASN A 134 15.41 3.45 -1.62
C ASN A 134 15.02 2.12 -2.28
N THR A 135 15.04 1.04 -1.50
CA THR A 135 14.75 -0.31 -1.98
C THR A 135 13.31 -0.70 -1.64
N HIS A 136 12.62 -1.31 -2.60
CA HIS A 136 11.26 -1.80 -2.39
C HIS A 136 11.27 -3.28 -2.01
N PHE A 137 10.49 -3.60 -0.98
CA PHE A 137 10.22 -4.96 -0.56
C PHE A 137 8.75 -5.27 -0.80
N SER A 138 8.46 -6.34 -1.52
CA SER A 138 7.08 -6.76 -1.79
C SER A 138 6.79 -8.13 -1.21
N LEU A 139 5.62 -8.26 -0.60
CA LEU A 139 5.09 -9.55 -0.17
C LEU A 139 4.19 -10.10 -1.26
N VAL A 140 4.43 -11.34 -1.68
CA VAL A 140 3.62 -12.03 -2.68
C VAL A 140 3.07 -13.34 -2.14
N GLU A 141 1.86 -13.68 -2.57
CA GLU A 141 1.35 -15.04 -2.39
C GLU A 141 1.95 -15.97 -3.46
N THR A 142 2.38 -17.16 -3.04
CA THR A 142 3.05 -18.15 -3.90
C THR A 142 2.26 -19.47 -4.00
N SER A 143 1.02 -19.50 -3.50
CA SER A 143 0.16 -20.67 -3.50
C SER A 143 -0.30 -21.03 -4.94
N GLY A 144 0.31 -22.08 -5.51
CA GLY A 144 -0.34 -22.97 -6.49
C GLY A 144 -0.60 -22.46 -7.93
N GLY A 145 0.19 -21.54 -8.48
CA GLY A 145 0.10 -21.15 -9.89
C GLY A 145 1.28 -20.29 -10.39
N ASN A 146 1.40 -20.10 -11.71
CA ASN A 146 2.44 -19.26 -12.32
C ASN A 146 2.26 -17.75 -12.07
N SER A 147 1.14 -17.34 -11.47
CA SER A 147 0.82 -15.95 -11.17
C SER A 147 0.94 -15.69 -9.68
N SER A 148 1.98 -14.97 -9.27
CA SER A 148 2.09 -14.42 -7.91
C SER A 148 1.38 -13.07 -7.84
N SER A 149 0.43 -12.90 -6.91
CA SER A 149 -0.18 -11.61 -6.63
C SER A 149 0.59 -10.88 -5.54
N GLU A 150 0.89 -9.61 -5.76
CA GLU A 150 1.44 -8.73 -4.72
C GLU A 150 0.36 -8.41 -3.67
N LEU A 151 0.72 -8.61 -2.40
CA LEU A 151 -0.13 -8.41 -1.24
C LEU A 151 0.21 -7.13 -0.49
N CYS A 152 1.50 -6.82 -0.37
CA CYS A 152 2.05 -5.63 0.26
C CYS A 152 3.30 -5.18 -0.48
N SER A 153 3.61 -3.89 -0.36
CA SER A 153 4.79 -3.27 -0.96
C SER A 153 5.25 -2.16 -0.02
N VAL A 154 6.51 -2.20 0.40
CA VAL A 154 7.07 -1.29 1.41
C VAL A 154 8.43 -0.78 0.93
N CYS A 155 8.56 0.54 0.87
CA CYS A 155 9.81 1.22 0.59
C CYS A 155 10.68 1.31 1.87
N LEU A 156 11.97 1.01 1.75
CA LEU A 156 12.99 1.23 2.78
C LEU A 156 13.95 2.33 2.32
N GLN A 157 14.18 3.32 3.16
CA GLN A 157 15.24 4.31 3.02
C GLN A 157 16.25 4.15 4.15
N THR A 158 17.53 4.41 3.87
CA THR A 158 18.58 4.26 4.86
C THR A 158 19.05 5.61 5.38
N ALA A 159 19.33 5.69 6.69
CA ALA A 159 20.04 6.79 7.30
C ALA A 159 21.25 6.28 8.13
N GLY A 160 22.28 7.13 8.23
CA GLY A 160 23.56 6.79 8.86
C GLY A 160 24.51 6.08 7.89
N GLN A 161 25.80 6.42 7.97
CA GLN A 161 26.87 5.85 7.15
C GLN A 161 28.06 5.49 8.02
#